data_AF-H0SDK4-F1
#
_entry.id   AF-H0SDK4-F1
#
_cell.length_a   1.000
_cell.length_b   1.000
_cell.length_c   1.000
_cell.angle_alpha   90.00
_cell.angle_beta   90.00
_cell.angle_gamma   90.00
#
_symmetry.space_group_name_H-M   'P 1'
#
loop_
_entity.id
_entity.type
_entity.pdbx_description
1 polymer ?
#
loop_
_entity_poly.entity_id
_entity_poly.type
_entity_poly.pdbx_seq_one_letter_code
_entity_poly.pdbx_strand_id
1 'polypeptide(L)'
;MLRLALHPEGLAGRTANLAEWSGHLLERLHRQCEATADAGLLKLYEELKSYPIPARSAPLAADSVVIPLRLRVGMDVLSFFSTTMVFGTPVEVTLSELALETFFPADEITATRLKEMVTAL
;
A
#
# COMPACT_ATOMS: atom_id res chain seq x y z
N MET A 1 -4.44 4.15 -6.26
CA MET A 1 -3.29 3.39 -5.74
C MET A 1 -3.61 1.91 -5.56
N LEU A 2 -4.62 1.52 -4.77
CA LEU A 2 -4.83 0.12 -4.35
C LEU A 2 -4.86 -0.94 -5.47
N ARG A 3 -5.55 -0.66 -6.58
CA ARG A 3 -5.53 -1.55 -7.76
C ARG A 3 -4.11 -1.75 -8.28
N LEU A 4 -3.34 -0.67 -8.50
CA LEU A 4 -1.95 -0.77 -8.93
C LEU A 4 -1.09 -1.60 -7.96
N ALA A 5 -1.32 -1.48 -6.64
CA ALA A 5 -0.54 -2.22 -5.66
C ALA A 5 -0.81 -3.73 -5.66
N LEU A 6 -2.07 -4.15 -5.85
CA LEU A 6 -2.49 -5.54 -5.68
C LEU A 6 -2.80 -6.28 -6.98
N HIS A 7 -2.98 -5.57 -8.09
CA HIS A 7 -3.28 -6.19 -9.38
C HIS A 7 -2.10 -7.06 -9.85
N PRO A 8 -2.35 -8.25 -10.41
CA PRO A 8 -1.28 -9.15 -10.90
C PRO A 8 -0.33 -8.50 -11.90
N GLU A 9 -0.88 -7.67 -12.80
CA GLU A 9 -0.11 -6.89 -13.78
C GLU A 9 0.43 -5.56 -13.22
N GLY A 10 0.14 -5.27 -11.95
CA GLY A 10 0.64 -4.10 -11.24
C GLY A 10 1.91 -4.43 -10.44
N LEU A 11 1.95 -3.98 -9.19
CA LEU A 11 3.09 -4.18 -8.30
C LEU A 11 3.09 -5.54 -7.60
N ALA A 12 1.99 -6.28 -7.62
CA ALA A 12 1.85 -7.53 -6.86
C ALA A 12 2.97 -8.54 -7.15
N GLY A 13 3.29 -8.76 -8.43
CA GLY A 13 4.37 -9.68 -8.82
C GLY A 13 5.77 -9.26 -8.34
N ARG A 14 5.95 -7.97 -8.02
CA ARG A 14 7.20 -7.39 -7.53
C ARG A 14 7.23 -7.23 -6.01
N THR A 15 6.11 -7.36 -5.31
CA THR A 15 6.06 -7.22 -3.85
C THR A 15 6.55 -8.51 -3.19
N ALA A 16 7.67 -8.42 -2.47
CA ALA A 16 8.32 -9.55 -1.81
C ALA A 16 7.51 -10.09 -0.61
N ASN A 17 6.75 -9.22 0.04
CA ASN A 17 5.90 -9.53 1.20
C ASN A 17 4.41 -9.31 0.88
N LEU A 18 3.97 -9.80 -0.29
CA LEU A 18 2.64 -9.51 -0.83
C LEU A 18 1.52 -9.96 0.12
N ALA A 19 1.66 -11.12 0.77
CA ALA A 19 0.65 -11.63 1.70
C ALA A 19 0.47 -10.68 2.90
N GLU A 20 1.56 -10.16 3.46
CA GLU A 20 1.47 -9.22 4.57
C GLU A 20 0.93 -7.87 4.13
N TRP A 21 1.42 -7.37 3.00
CA TRP A 21 1.07 -6.06 2.50
C TRP A 21 -0.38 -5.97 2.02
N SER A 22 -0.88 -7.00 1.34
CA SER A 22 -2.28 -7.04 0.90
C SER A 22 -3.25 -7.11 2.07
N GLY A 23 -2.94 -7.91 3.10
CA GLY A 23 -3.72 -7.96 4.34
C GLY A 23 -3.82 -6.59 4.99
N HIS A 24 -2.69 -5.87 5.12
CA HIS A 24 -2.66 -4.51 5.67
C HIS A 24 -3.54 -3.53 4.86
N LEU A 25 -3.41 -3.54 3.53
CA LEU A 25 -4.16 -2.65 2.65
C LEU A 25 -5.67 -2.95 2.66
N LEU A 26 -6.05 -4.22 2.64
CA LEU A 26 -7.45 -4.66 2.70
C LEU A 26 -8.08 -4.31 4.05
N GLU A 27 -7.38 -4.51 5.16
CA GLU A 27 -7.86 -4.13 6.49
C GLU A 27 -8.07 -2.62 6.61
N ARG A 28 -7.13 -1.83 6.07
CA ARG A 28 -7.27 -0.37 5.99
C ARG A 28 -8.49 0.04 5.16
N LEU A 29 -8.67 -0.54 3.97
CA LEU A 29 -9.82 -0.25 3.11
C LEU A 29 -11.13 -0.66 3.78
N HIS A 30 -11.17 -1.80 4.47
CA HIS A 30 -12.33 -2.25 5.21
C HIS A 30 -12.74 -1.24 6.29
N ARG A 31 -11.80 -0.74 7.10
CA ARG A 31 -12.09 0.34 8.07
C ARG A 31 -12.65 1.60 7.41
N GLN A 32 -12.15 1.96 6.24
CA GLN A 32 -12.68 3.11 5.49
C GLN A 32 -14.11 2.86 4.99
N CYS A 33 -14.43 1.64 4.57
CA CYS A 33 -15.80 1.24 4.22
C CYS A 33 -16.73 1.38 5.42
N GLU A 34 -16.34 0.88 6.59
CA GLU A 34 -17.13 0.98 7.83
C GLU A 34 -17.38 2.44 8.25
N ALA A 35 -16.39 3.32 8.06
CA ALA A 35 -16.49 4.73 8.45
C ALA A 35 -17.36 5.58 7.50
N THR A 36 -17.45 5.20 6.22
CA THR A 36 -18.08 6.05 5.17
C THR A 36 -19.34 5.45 4.57
N ALA A 37 -19.53 4.13 4.67
CA ALA A 37 -20.56 3.37 3.96
C ALA A 37 -20.58 3.61 2.43
N ASP A 38 -19.44 3.96 1.84
CA ASP A 38 -19.33 4.26 0.41
C ASP A 38 -19.43 2.98 -0.44
N ALA A 39 -20.43 2.92 -1.32
CA ALA A 39 -20.70 1.78 -2.18
C ALA A 39 -19.57 1.51 -3.20
N GLY A 40 -18.84 2.54 -3.62
CA GLY A 40 -17.68 2.43 -4.49
C GLY A 40 -16.49 1.79 -3.78
N LEU A 41 -16.25 2.13 -2.51
CA LEU A 41 -15.21 1.50 -1.69
C LEU A 41 -15.54 0.05 -1.38
N LEU A 42 -16.80 -0.29 -1.08
CA LEU A 42 -17.25 -1.67 -0.90
C LEU A 42 -17.04 -2.50 -2.18
N LYS A 43 -17.40 -1.94 -3.35
CA LYS A 43 -17.16 -2.60 -4.63
C LYS A 43 -15.67 -2.80 -4.90
N LEU A 44 -14.84 -1.82 -4.59
CA LEU A 44 -13.38 -1.94 -4.69
C LEU A 44 -12.86 -3.01 -3.73
N TYR A 45 -13.35 -3.09 -2.50
CA TYR A 45 -12.92 -4.08 -1.52
C TYR A 45 -13.17 -5.51 -2.02
N GLU A 46 -14.37 -5.78 -2.54
CA GLU A 46 -14.68 -7.10 -3.12
C GLU A 46 -13.87 -7.40 -4.38
N GLU A 47 -13.61 -6.40 -5.22
CA GLU A 47 -12.72 -6.54 -6.38
C GLU A 47 -11.31 -6.96 -5.93
N LEU A 48 -10.71 -6.25 -4.97
CA LEU A 48 -9.34 -6.52 -4.52
C LEU A 48 -9.21 -7.89 -3.83
N LYS A 49 -10.27 -8.37 -3.16
CA LYS A 49 -10.32 -9.72 -2.59
C LYS A 49 -10.30 -10.84 -3.65
N SER A 50 -10.70 -10.53 -4.89
CA SER A 50 -10.67 -11.50 -5.98
C SER A 50 -9.26 -11.72 -6.57
N TYR A 51 -8.30 -10.83 -6.26
CA TYR A 51 -6.96 -10.95 -6.79
C TYR A 51 -6.20 -12.14 -6.15
N PRO A 52 -5.31 -12.81 -6.92
CA PRO A 52 -4.53 -13.93 -6.42
C PRO A 52 -3.49 -13.44 -5.40
N ILE A 53 -3.82 -13.56 -4.12
CA ILE A 53 -2.94 -13.22 -3.00
C ILE A 53 -2.39 -14.53 -2.43
N PRO A 54 -1.05 -14.68 -2.29
CA PRO A 54 -0.47 -15.87 -1.70
C PRO A 54 -0.86 -15.99 -0.23
N ALA A 55 -0.98 -17.23 0.25
CA ALA A 55 -1.15 -17.48 1.68
C ALA A 55 0.05 -16.93 2.45
N ARG A 56 -0.22 -16.39 3.63
CA ARG A 56 0.81 -15.85 4.50
C ARG A 56 1.67 -16.98 5.08
N SER A 57 2.99 -16.84 4.98
CA SER A 57 3.93 -17.85 5.49
C SER A 57 4.13 -17.81 7.01
N ALA A 58 3.89 -16.67 7.66
CA ALA A 58 4.06 -16.51 9.12
C ALA A 58 3.08 -15.47 9.70
N PRO A 59 2.60 -15.64 10.94
CA PRO A 59 1.77 -14.63 11.61
C PRO A 59 2.44 -13.26 11.67
N LEU A 60 1.66 -12.17 11.67
CA LEU A 60 2.21 -10.85 12.02
C LEU A 60 2.73 -10.88 13.46
N ALA A 61 3.88 -10.28 13.68
CA ALA A 61 4.24 -9.86 15.02
C ALA A 61 3.15 -8.89 15.52
N ALA A 62 2.54 -9.20 16.67
CA ALA A 62 1.45 -8.43 17.25
C ALA A 62 1.81 -6.95 17.50
N ASP A 63 3.12 -6.65 17.53
CA ASP A 63 3.67 -5.34 17.87
C ASP A 63 4.12 -4.54 16.64
N SER A 64 3.85 -5.02 15.43
CA SER A 64 4.22 -4.32 14.19
C SER A 64 3.31 -3.12 13.95
N VAL A 65 3.73 -1.95 14.42
CA VAL A 65 3.04 -0.66 14.21
C VAL A 65 2.94 -0.30 12.72
N VAL A 66 3.87 -0.79 11.91
CA VAL A 66 3.93 -0.53 10.46
C VAL A 66 4.34 -1.81 9.73
N ILE A 67 3.55 -2.20 8.73
CA ILE A 67 3.90 -3.26 7.78
C ILE A 67 4.59 -2.58 6.58
N PRO A 68 5.90 -2.75 6.36
CA PRO A 68 6.57 -2.09 5.25
C PRO A 68 6.19 -2.74 3.91
N LEU A 69 6.13 -1.95 2.85
CA LEU A 69 6.11 -2.45 1.47
C LEU A 69 7.54 -2.86 1.09
N ARG A 70 7.76 -4.14 0.76
CA ARG A 70 9.04 -4.63 0.24
C ARG A 70 8.91 -4.91 -1.25
N LEU A 71 9.62 -4.15 -2.09
CA LEU A 71 9.50 -4.19 -3.55
C LEU A 71 10.82 -4.67 -4.17
N ARG A 72 10.73 -5.65 -5.08
CA ARG A 72 11.87 -6.12 -5.88
C ARG A 72 12.20 -5.12 -6.99
N VAL A 73 13.47 -4.72 -7.05
CA VAL A 73 14.03 -3.82 -8.07
C VAL A 73 15.37 -4.40 -8.51
N GLY A 74 15.41 -5.00 -9.70
CA GLY A 74 16.58 -5.77 -10.15
C GLY A 74 16.87 -6.92 -9.19
N MET A 75 18.07 -6.93 -8.61
CA MET A 75 18.50 -7.93 -7.63
C MET A 75 18.20 -7.52 -6.18
N ASP A 76 17.79 -6.28 -5.95
CA ASP A 76 17.58 -5.72 -4.61
C ASP A 76 16.11 -5.79 -4.19
N VAL A 77 15.90 -5.84 -2.87
CA VAL A 77 14.59 -5.64 -2.25
C VAL A 77 14.63 -4.31 -1.51
N LEU A 78 13.84 -3.35 -1.98
CA LEU A 78 13.69 -2.05 -1.36
C LEU A 78 12.54 -2.08 -0.36
N SER A 79 12.74 -1.53 0.82
CA SER A 79 11.77 -1.54 1.92
C SER A 79 11.27 -0.12 2.19
N PHE A 80 9.94 0.05 2.23
CA PHE A 80 9.30 1.36 2.42
C PHE A 80 8.24 1.30 3.51
N PHE A 81 8.12 2.37 4.29
CA PHE A 81 6.88 2.63 5.02
C PHE A 81 6.07 3.70 4.28
N SER A 82 4.75 3.56 4.30
CA SER A 82 3.84 4.50 3.66
C SER A 82 3.17 5.40 4.69
N THR A 83 3.07 6.68 4.39
CA THR A 83 2.19 7.61 5.10
C THR A 83 1.09 8.06 4.14
N THR A 84 -0.16 8.00 4.59
CA THR A 84 -1.29 8.56 3.85
C THR A 84 -1.80 9.80 4.55
N MET A 85 -1.87 10.91 3.83
CA MET A 85 -2.42 12.18 4.29
C MET A 85 -3.64 12.51 3.46
N VAL A 86 -4.76 12.81 4.12
CA VAL A 86 -6.03 13.15 3.46
C VAL A 86 -6.33 14.62 3.70
N PHE A 87 -6.60 15.36 2.64
CA PHE A 87 -7.01 16.77 2.68
C PHE A 87 -8.54 16.84 2.58
N GLY A 88 -9.19 17.05 3.73
CA GLY A 88 -10.62 17.35 3.79
C GLY A 88 -10.84 18.86 3.95
N THR A 89 -11.81 19.42 3.21
CA THR A 89 -12.40 20.72 3.53
C THR A 89 -13.78 20.48 4.15
N PRO A 90 -14.06 20.97 5.37
CA PRO A 90 -15.31 20.67 6.09
C PRO A 90 -16.58 21.31 5.49
N VAL A 91 -16.52 21.88 4.27
CA VAL A 91 -17.60 22.69 3.70
C VAL A 91 -18.25 22.03 2.47
N GLU A 92 -17.61 21.08 1.79
CA GLU A 92 -18.19 20.46 0.58
C GLU A 92 -18.16 18.93 0.63
N VAL A 93 -19.33 18.36 0.92
CA VAL A 93 -19.62 16.91 0.90
C VAL A 93 -19.45 16.28 -0.50
N THR A 94 -19.19 17.09 -1.54
CA THR A 94 -19.10 16.65 -2.94
C THR A 94 -17.69 16.68 -3.53
N LEU A 95 -16.67 17.13 -2.78
CA LEU A 95 -15.30 17.19 -3.28
C LEU A 95 -14.58 15.87 -2.98
N SER A 96 -14.08 15.20 -4.01
CA SER A 96 -13.15 14.06 -3.84
C SER A 96 -11.99 14.49 -2.96
N GLU A 97 -11.88 13.89 -1.78
CA GLU A 97 -10.79 14.17 -0.85
C GLU A 97 -9.45 13.88 -1.54
N LEU A 98 -8.58 14.89 -1.61
CA LEU A 98 -7.24 14.67 -2.12
C LEU A 98 -6.48 13.85 -1.08
N ALA A 99 -5.96 12.70 -1.49
CA ALA A 99 -5.09 11.88 -0.66
C ALA A 99 -3.68 11.83 -1.24
N LEU A 100 -2.68 12.14 -0.41
CA LEU A 100 -1.27 11.92 -0.71
C LEU A 100 -0.82 10.64 -0.03
N GLU A 101 -0.19 9.76 -0.79
CA GLU A 101 0.45 8.56 -0.27
C GLU A 101 1.94 8.61 -0.59
N THR A 102 2.74 8.74 0.47
CA THR A 102 4.19 8.91 0.37
C THR A 102 4.89 7.67 0.89
N PHE A 103 5.87 7.18 0.14
CA PHE A 103 6.69 6.02 0.50
C PHE A 103 8.08 6.48 0.89
N PHE A 104 8.47 6.25 2.13
CA PHE A 104 9.77 6.62 2.68
C PHE A 104 10.65 5.38 2.83
N PRO A 105 11.97 5.49 2.62
CA PRO A 105 12.88 4.38 2.83
C PRO A 105 12.81 3.92 4.29
N ALA A 106 12.62 2.62 4.50
CA ALA A 106 12.57 2.00 5.82
C ALA A 106 13.97 1.58 6.32
N ASP A 107 14.99 1.66 5.46
CA ASP A 107 16.38 1.33 5.76
C ASP A 107 17.38 2.13 4.90
N GLU A 108 18.66 2.10 5.30
CA GLU A 108 19.73 2.85 4.65
C GLU A 108 20.04 2.35 3.23
N ILE A 109 19.85 1.03 2.98
CA ILE A 109 20.04 0.42 1.66
C ILE A 109 19.04 1.05 0.69
N THR A 110 17.77 1.10 1.08
CA THR A 110 16.71 1.71 0.28
C THR A 110 16.96 3.20 0.08
N ALA A 111 17.35 3.92 1.13
CA ALA A 111 17.67 5.35 1.03
C ALA A 111 18.81 5.63 0.04
N THR A 112 19.88 4.83 0.08
CA THR A 112 21.02 4.93 -0.84
C THR A 112 20.60 4.67 -2.28
N ARG A 113 19.85 3.58 -2.52
CA ARG A 113 19.36 3.25 -3.86
C ARG A 113 18.49 4.34 -4.47
N LEU A 114 17.61 4.96 -3.68
CA LEU A 114 16.79 6.08 -4.17
C LEU A 114 17.64 7.28 -4.59
N LYS A 115 18.69 7.62 -3.82
CA LYS A 115 19.62 8.72 -4.17
C LYS A 115 20.36 8.44 -5.48
N GLU A 116 20.80 7.20 -5.70
CA GLU A 116 21.44 6.77 -6.95
C GLU A 116 20.48 6.90 -8.15
N MET A 117 19.22 6.50 -8.00
CA MET A 117 18.20 6.61 -9.06
C MET A 117 17.93 8.05 -9.47
N VAL A 118 17.86 8.99 -8.50
CA VAL A 118 17.65 10.41 -8.80
C VAL A 118 18.83 11.02 -9.56
N THR A 119 20.04 10.55 -9.29
CA THR A 119 21.26 11.05 -9.95
C THR A 119 21.43 10.47 -11.36
N ALA A 120 20.72 9.38 -11.68
CA ALA A 120 20.75 8.71 -12.99
C ALA A 120 19.67 9.22 -13.97
N LEU A 121 18.81 10.16 -13.55
CA LEU A 121 17.80 10.84 -14.37
C LEU A 121 18.35 12.14 -14.98
#